data_AF-A0AAD8IXN4-F1
#
_entry.id   AF-A0AAD8IXN4-F1
#
_cell.length_a   1.000
_cell.length_b   1.000
_cell.length_c   1.000
_cell.angle_alpha   90.00
_cell.angle_beta   90.00
_cell.angle_gamma   90.00
#
_symmetry.space_group_name_H-M   'P 1'
#
loop_
_entity.id
_entity.type
_entity.pdbx_description
1 polymer ?
#
loop_
_entity_poly.entity_id
_entity_poly.type
_entity_poly.pdbx_seq_one_letter_code
_entity_poly.pdbx_strand_id
1 'polypeptide(L)'
;MEQGFILIPALTPQNANSTLLLARCLCHAEITAILDGEGWYYTCCPKCARKVRLLGQGYYCGSCAENVSDPKQRYKLIVRVVDISGTTTFTLFNKEVERLVVVPVENILAELTQDNPASEIPAVLNNVIGKTCGFDVKISSYNTNLGYEEYTVVKLSEYDPAEVQAVAETSGAGAEAQNAT
;
A
#
# COMPACT_ATOMS: atom_id res chain seq x y z
N MET A 1 26.58 -13.54 3.15
CA MET A 1 25.12 -13.51 3.45
C MET A 1 24.74 -12.04 3.53
N GLU A 2 24.49 -11.41 2.39
CA GLU A 2 23.91 -10.07 2.34
C GLU A 2 22.86 -10.13 1.23
N GLN A 3 21.61 -10.38 1.62
CA GLN A 3 20.47 -10.31 0.74
C GLN A 3 19.72 -9.01 1.09
N GLY A 4 19.41 -8.24 0.05
CA GLY A 4 18.88 -6.88 0.12
C GLY A 4 17.66 -6.78 1.02
N PHE A 5 17.81 -5.95 2.05
CA PHE A 5 16.83 -5.64 3.08
C PHE A 5 15.66 -4.80 2.54
N ILE A 6 14.51 -4.83 3.23
CA ILE A 6 13.72 -3.61 3.48
C ILE A 6 14.66 -2.64 4.18
N LEU A 7 15.34 -1.82 3.40
CA LEU A 7 15.63 -0.46 3.80
C LEU A 7 14.52 0.39 3.19
N ILE A 8 13.35 0.44 3.85
CA ILE A 8 12.71 1.75 3.92
C ILE A 8 13.68 2.52 4.80
N PRO A 9 14.44 3.50 4.27
CA PRO A 9 15.45 4.14 5.08
C PRO A 9 14.75 4.72 6.30
N ALA A 10 15.14 4.27 7.49
CA ALA A 10 15.19 5.16 8.63
C ALA A 10 16.13 6.28 8.17
N LEU A 11 15.57 7.35 7.59
CA LEU A 11 16.33 8.52 7.18
C LEU A 11 16.91 9.11 8.47
N THR A 12 18.13 8.71 8.83
CA THR A 12 18.92 9.44 9.80
C THR A 12 19.12 10.85 9.22
N PRO A 13 18.72 11.92 9.93
CA PRO A 13 18.75 13.26 9.37
C PRO A 13 20.19 13.75 9.34
N GLN A 14 20.93 13.41 8.29
CA GLN A 14 22.22 14.03 8.02
C GLN A 14 22.09 14.84 6.74
N ASN A 15 21.71 16.09 6.96
CA ASN A 15 21.94 17.23 6.08
C ASN A 15 21.18 17.21 4.73
N ALA A 16 19.94 17.70 4.74
CA ALA A 16 19.27 18.11 3.51
C ALA A 16 18.42 19.36 3.76
N ASN A 17 18.86 20.47 3.19
CA ASN A 17 18.05 21.67 3.03
C ASN A 17 16.70 21.30 2.37
N SER A 18 15.62 21.74 3.00
CA SER A 18 14.21 21.64 2.60
C SER A 18 13.97 21.40 1.11
N THR A 19 13.76 20.15 0.71
CA THR A 19 13.01 19.77 -0.51
C THR A 19 12.33 18.43 -0.24
N LEU A 20 11.00 18.40 -0.42
CA LEU A 20 10.12 17.26 -0.20
C LEU A 20 10.60 16.01 -0.96
N LEU A 21 11.34 15.11 -0.28
CA LEU A 21 11.78 13.86 -0.89
C LEU A 21 10.58 12.90 -0.95
N LEU A 22 9.87 12.91 -2.08
CA LEU A 22 8.95 11.83 -2.41
C LEU A 22 9.76 10.67 -3.00
N ALA A 23 10.17 9.75 -2.15
CA ALA A 23 10.87 8.53 -2.57
C ALA A 23 9.85 7.44 -2.93
N ARG A 24 10.18 6.63 -3.94
CA ARG A 24 9.44 5.40 -4.27
C ARG A 24 10.37 4.21 -4.11
N CYS A 25 9.85 3.11 -3.58
CA CYS A 25 10.59 1.87 -3.38
C CYS A 25 9.76 0.71 -3.92
N LEU A 26 10.41 -0.26 -4.56
CA LEU A 26 9.78 -1.52 -4.93
C LEU A 26 10.09 -2.55 -3.85
N CYS A 27 9.06 -3.08 -3.20
CA CYS A 27 9.17 -4.11 -2.16
C CYS A 27 8.53 -5.40 -2.67
N HIS A 28 9.27 -6.50 -2.67
CA HIS A 28 8.72 -7.82 -2.98
C HIS A 28 8.40 -8.54 -1.68
N ALA A 29 7.11 -8.77 -1.42
CA ALA A 29 6.66 -9.32 -0.15
C ALA A 29 5.42 -10.19 -0.31
N GLU A 30 5.16 -11.03 0.68
CA GLU A 30 3.94 -11.84 0.81
C GLU A 30 2.96 -11.16 1.76
N ILE A 31 1.68 -11.11 1.38
CA ILE A 31 0.61 -10.65 2.27
C ILE A 31 0.28 -11.74 3.30
N THR A 32 0.48 -11.45 4.58
CA THR A 32 0.27 -12.42 5.67
C THR A 32 -1.02 -12.20 6.45
N ALA A 33 -1.54 -10.98 6.47
CA ALA A 33 -2.80 -10.66 7.14
C ALA A 33 -3.45 -9.40 6.57
N ILE A 34 -4.77 -9.30 6.71
CA ILE A 34 -5.51 -8.05 6.59
C ILE A 34 -5.69 -7.50 8.00
N LEU A 35 -5.38 -6.22 8.20
CA LEU A 35 -5.52 -5.56 9.49
C LEU A 35 -6.88 -4.86 9.56
N ASP A 36 -7.62 -5.15 10.61
CA ASP A 36 -8.87 -4.47 10.92
C ASP A 36 -8.54 -3.08 11.49
N GLY A 37 -8.96 -2.04 10.77
CA GLY A 37 -8.57 -0.65 11.01
C GLY A 37 -9.75 0.29 10.82
N GLU A 38 -9.62 1.26 9.92
CA GLU A 38 -10.71 2.21 9.60
C GLU A 38 -11.80 1.62 8.66
N GLY A 39 -11.92 0.30 8.58
CA GLY A 39 -12.74 -0.43 7.62
C GLY A 39 -12.01 -0.75 6.29
N TRP A 40 -12.60 -1.65 5.51
CA TRP A 40 -12.04 -2.23 4.28
C TRP A 40 -12.41 -1.47 3.00
N TYR A 41 -13.31 -0.49 3.10
CA TYR A 41 -13.71 0.39 2.01
C TYR A 41 -14.04 1.78 2.53
N TYR A 42 -14.16 2.75 1.62
CA TYR A 42 -14.58 4.11 1.96
C TYR A 42 -15.49 4.68 0.89
N THR A 43 -16.40 5.56 1.32
CA THR A 43 -17.24 6.36 0.42
C THR A 43 -16.45 7.58 -0.06
N CYS A 44 -16.43 7.82 -1.37
CA CYS A 44 -15.57 8.81 -2.01
C CYS A 44 -16.29 9.65 -3.06
N CYS A 45 -15.70 10.80 -3.36
CA CYS A 45 -16.16 11.69 -4.43
C CYS A 45 -15.81 11.06 -5.79
N PRO A 46 -16.77 10.95 -6.74
CA PRO A 46 -16.51 10.36 -8.05
C PRO A 46 -15.48 11.16 -8.86
N LYS A 47 -15.35 12.48 -8.63
CA LYS A 47 -14.44 13.36 -9.38
C LYS A 47 -12.98 13.24 -8.93
N CYS A 48 -12.73 13.19 -7.62
CA CYS A 48 -11.37 13.26 -7.06
C CYS A 48 -10.96 12.05 -6.23
N ALA A 49 -11.84 11.05 -6.07
CA ALA A 49 -11.63 9.82 -5.31
C ALA A 49 -11.29 9.99 -3.82
N ARG A 50 -11.39 11.21 -3.27
CA ARG A 50 -11.16 11.47 -1.84
C ARG A 50 -12.40 11.15 -1.02
N LYS A 51 -12.17 10.73 0.23
CA LYS A 51 -13.23 10.43 1.20
C LYS A 51 -14.19 11.61 1.35
N VAL A 52 -15.49 11.34 1.24
CA VAL A 52 -16.55 12.34 1.46
C VAL A 52 -17.01 12.28 2.91
N ARG A 53 -17.59 13.38 3.40
CA ARG A 53 -18.23 13.44 4.71
C ARG A 53 -19.74 13.33 4.54
N LEU A 54 -20.39 12.59 5.42
CA LEU A 54 -21.84 12.58 5.52
C LEU A 54 -22.27 13.84 6.29
N LEU A 55 -23.10 14.69 5.66
CA LEU A 55 -23.67 15.89 6.25
C LEU A 55 -25.19 15.83 6.12
N GLY A 56 -25.86 15.54 7.24
CA GLY A 56 -27.31 15.28 7.24
C GLY A 56 -27.64 14.03 6.40
N GLN A 57 -28.42 14.21 5.34
CA GLN A 57 -28.79 13.14 4.40
C GLN A 57 -27.94 13.13 3.12
N GLY A 58 -26.98 14.05 2.97
CA GLY A 58 -26.16 14.18 1.77
C GLY A 58 -24.67 14.00 2.02
N TYR A 59 -23.89 13.90 0.94
CA TYR A 59 -22.44 13.82 1.01
C TYR A 59 -21.79 15.11 0.57
N TYR A 60 -20.69 15.49 1.21
CA TYR A 60 -19.89 16.66 0.85
C TYR A 60 -18.42 16.29 0.65
N CYS A 61 -17.85 16.74 -0.46
CA CYS A 61 -16.43 16.58 -0.73
C CYS A 61 -15.67 17.82 -0.24
N GLY A 62 -14.89 17.67 0.84
CA GLY A 62 -14.06 18.77 1.35
C GLY A 62 -12.98 19.25 0.37
N SER A 63 -12.52 18.38 -0.53
CA SER A 63 -11.46 18.74 -1.50
C SER A 63 -11.98 19.40 -2.77
N CYS A 64 -13.19 19.07 -3.21
CA CYS A 64 -13.86 19.75 -4.33
C CYS A 64 -14.73 20.92 -3.88
N ALA A 65 -14.93 21.08 -2.55
CA ALA A 65 -15.78 22.07 -1.92
C ALA A 65 -17.23 22.08 -2.46
N GLU A 66 -17.78 20.90 -2.70
CA GLU A 66 -19.11 20.74 -3.30
C GLU A 66 -19.87 19.53 -2.72
N ASN A 67 -21.20 19.57 -2.85
CA ASN A 67 -22.08 18.43 -2.56
C ASN A 67 -21.89 17.32 -3.59
N VAL A 68 -21.95 16.07 -3.14
CA VAL A 68 -21.80 14.87 -3.95
C VAL A 68 -23.14 14.15 -4.01
N SER A 69 -23.72 14.08 -5.21
CA SER A 69 -25.01 13.41 -5.46
C SER A 69 -24.89 11.90 -5.60
N ASP A 70 -23.81 11.41 -6.23
CA ASP A 70 -23.57 9.99 -6.50
C ASP A 70 -22.17 9.60 -5.99
N PRO A 71 -22.01 9.43 -4.66
CA PRO A 71 -20.75 8.99 -4.10
C PRO A 71 -20.44 7.55 -4.54
N LYS A 72 -19.15 7.21 -4.64
CA LYS A 72 -18.69 5.86 -5.01
C LYS A 72 -18.00 5.18 -3.85
N GLN A 73 -18.13 3.87 -3.76
CA GLN A 73 -17.40 3.06 -2.81
C GLN A 73 -16.08 2.62 -3.46
N ARG A 74 -15.02 2.56 -2.65
CA ARG A 74 -13.70 2.13 -3.10
C ARG A 74 -13.00 1.34 -2.00
N TYR A 75 -12.23 0.32 -2.36
CA TYR A 75 -11.44 -0.42 -1.37
C TYR A 75 -10.38 0.45 -0.71
N LYS A 76 -10.14 0.18 0.57
CA LYS A 76 -8.97 0.60 1.35
C LYS A 76 -8.61 -0.57 2.27
N LEU A 77 -7.64 -1.38 1.88
CA LEU A 77 -7.14 -2.47 2.71
C LEU A 77 -5.80 -2.09 3.33
N ILE A 78 -5.68 -2.30 4.64
CA ILE A 78 -4.39 -2.28 5.33
C ILE A 78 -3.97 -3.73 5.46
N VAL A 79 -2.81 -4.07 4.90
CA VAL A 79 -2.29 -5.45 4.90
C VAL A 79 -0.95 -5.50 5.61
N ARG A 80 -0.72 -6.57 6.37
CA ARG A 80 0.61 -6.93 6.85
C ARG A 80 1.31 -7.71 5.75
N VAL A 81 2.55 -7.32 5.47
CA VAL A 81 3.41 -8.03 4.53
C VAL A 81 4.67 -8.51 5.22
N VAL A 82 5.26 -9.58 4.69
CA VAL A 82 6.55 -10.12 5.13
C VAL A 82 7.49 -10.32 3.94
N ASP A 83 8.75 -10.01 4.14
CA ASP A 83 9.84 -10.46 3.27
C ASP A 83 11.01 -10.99 4.12
N ILE A 84 12.16 -11.23 3.47
CA ILE A 84 13.35 -11.77 4.14
C ILE A 84 13.90 -10.88 5.26
N SER A 85 13.56 -9.60 5.27
CA SER A 85 14.12 -8.60 6.19
C SER A 85 13.20 -8.29 7.37
N GLY A 86 11.91 -8.62 7.27
CA GLY A 86 10.97 -8.44 8.34
C GLY A 86 9.53 -8.26 7.87
N THR A 87 8.72 -7.65 8.74
CA THR A 87 7.31 -7.36 8.47
C THR A 87 7.05 -5.88 8.47
N THR A 88 6.16 -5.40 7.60
CA THR A 88 5.63 -4.04 7.64
C THR A 88 4.16 -4.02 7.22
N THR A 89 3.55 -2.84 7.12
CA THR A 89 2.15 -2.71 6.67
C THR A 89 2.01 -1.82 5.45
N PHE A 90 1.11 -2.20 4.55
CA PHE A 90 0.82 -1.46 3.32
C PHE A 90 -0.66 -1.11 3.26
N THR A 91 -0.96 0.09 2.74
CA THR A 91 -2.32 0.46 2.35
C THR A 91 -2.50 0.26 0.85
N LEU A 92 -3.41 -0.64 0.48
CA LEU A 92 -3.86 -0.91 -0.88
C LEU A 92 -5.19 -0.18 -1.13
N PHE A 93 -5.26 0.55 -2.24
CA PHE A 93 -6.48 1.24 -2.66
C PHE A 93 -7.15 0.52 -3.82
N ASN A 94 -8.44 0.80 -4.01
CA ASN A 94 -9.33 0.31 -5.07
C ASN A 94 -8.73 -0.63 -6.13
N LYS A 95 -7.94 -0.08 -7.07
CA LYS A 95 -7.45 -0.80 -8.24
C LYS A 95 -6.52 -1.96 -7.86
N GLU A 96 -5.67 -1.74 -6.86
CA GLU A 96 -4.73 -2.72 -6.36
C GLU A 96 -5.47 -3.87 -5.68
N VAL A 97 -6.51 -3.56 -4.90
CA VAL A 97 -7.35 -4.58 -4.24
C VAL A 97 -8.21 -5.35 -5.25
N GLU A 98 -8.87 -4.66 -6.19
CA GLU A 98 -9.65 -5.29 -7.27
C GLU A 98 -8.80 -6.24 -8.11
N ARG A 99 -7.53 -5.89 -8.38
CA ARG A 99 -6.61 -6.79 -9.09
C ARG A 99 -6.32 -8.07 -8.30
N LEU A 100 -6.25 -8.00 -6.98
CA LEU A 100 -5.97 -9.16 -6.13
C LEU A 100 -7.23 -10.00 -5.87
N VAL A 101 -8.37 -9.38 -5.62
CA VAL A 101 -9.61 -10.10 -5.27
C VAL A 101 -10.41 -10.51 -6.52
N VAL A 102 -10.25 -9.77 -7.62
CA VAL A 102 -10.99 -9.96 -8.89
C VAL A 102 -12.50 -9.80 -8.72
N VAL A 103 -12.91 -9.01 -7.73
CA VAL A 103 -14.32 -8.71 -7.41
C VAL A 103 -14.46 -7.20 -7.18
N PRO A 104 -15.37 -6.50 -7.91
CA PRO A 104 -15.70 -5.10 -7.64
C PRO A 104 -16.25 -4.90 -6.23
N VAL A 105 -15.95 -3.76 -5.60
CA VAL A 105 -16.40 -3.45 -4.23
C VAL A 105 -17.93 -3.43 -4.13
N GLU A 106 -18.61 -2.98 -5.17
CA GLU A 106 -20.07 -2.89 -5.24
C GLU A 106 -20.73 -4.27 -5.14
N ASN A 107 -20.13 -5.29 -5.73
CA ASN A 107 -20.65 -6.66 -5.67
C ASN A 107 -20.61 -7.19 -4.23
N ILE A 108 -19.51 -6.96 -3.52
CA ILE A 108 -19.40 -7.36 -2.11
C ILE A 108 -20.43 -6.61 -1.26
N LEU A 109 -20.59 -5.31 -1.49
CA LEU A 109 -21.54 -4.49 -0.73
C LEU A 109 -23.00 -4.91 -0.96
N ALA A 110 -23.34 -5.38 -2.15
CA ALA A 110 -24.68 -5.87 -2.48
C ALA A 110 -25.03 -7.20 -1.79
N GLU A 111 -24.03 -7.97 -1.37
CA GLU A 111 -24.18 -9.26 -0.69
C GLU A 111 -24.14 -9.16 0.84
N LEU A 112 -24.01 -7.94 1.40
CA LEU A 112 -24.03 -7.74 2.85
C LEU A 112 -25.44 -7.92 3.42
N THR A 113 -25.49 -8.56 4.58
CA THR A 113 -26.68 -8.89 5.37
C THR A 113 -26.43 -8.54 6.83
N GLN A 114 -27.39 -8.85 7.71
CA GLN A 114 -27.22 -8.66 9.15
C GLN A 114 -26.14 -9.56 9.76
N ASP A 115 -25.88 -10.72 9.15
CA ASP A 115 -24.90 -11.71 9.63
C ASP A 115 -23.47 -11.46 9.11
N ASN A 116 -23.31 -10.55 8.13
CA ASN A 116 -22.03 -10.11 7.57
C ASN A 116 -22.07 -8.59 7.37
N PRO A 117 -22.06 -7.80 8.44
CA PRO A 117 -22.21 -6.36 8.36
C PRO A 117 -20.99 -5.69 7.69
N ALA A 118 -21.21 -4.51 7.11
CA ALA A 118 -20.16 -3.73 6.45
C ALA A 118 -18.97 -3.35 7.37
N SER A 119 -19.16 -3.40 8.69
CA SER A 119 -18.12 -3.17 9.69
C SER A 119 -17.09 -4.29 9.77
N GLU A 120 -17.43 -5.49 9.29
CA GLU A 120 -16.54 -6.64 9.28
C GLU A 120 -15.88 -6.81 7.91
N ILE A 121 -14.67 -7.34 7.89
CA ILE A 121 -13.94 -7.64 6.65
C ILE A 121 -14.59 -8.86 5.98
N PRO A 122 -15.13 -8.73 4.76
CA PRO A 122 -15.78 -9.84 4.06
C PRO A 122 -14.79 -10.96 3.75
N ALA A 123 -15.22 -12.20 3.92
CA ALA A 123 -14.37 -13.38 3.77
C ALA A 123 -13.70 -13.50 2.39
N VAL A 124 -14.35 -13.00 1.33
CA VAL A 124 -13.78 -12.96 -0.03
C VAL A 124 -12.47 -12.16 -0.11
N LEU A 125 -12.27 -11.18 0.78
CA LEU A 125 -11.03 -10.40 0.83
C LEU A 125 -9.86 -11.23 1.36
N ASN A 126 -10.10 -12.28 2.13
CA ASN A 126 -9.03 -13.17 2.61
C ASN A 126 -8.29 -13.89 1.46
N ASN A 127 -8.85 -13.89 0.25
CA ASN A 127 -8.19 -14.39 -0.96
C ASN A 127 -6.90 -13.62 -1.31
N VAL A 128 -6.64 -12.46 -0.69
CA VAL A 128 -5.37 -11.74 -0.86
C VAL A 128 -4.24 -12.30 0.01
N ILE A 129 -4.57 -13.04 1.07
CA ILE A 129 -3.59 -13.61 2.01
C ILE A 129 -2.84 -14.75 1.30
N GLY A 130 -1.52 -14.79 1.47
CA GLY A 130 -0.61 -15.72 0.80
C GLY A 130 -0.20 -15.29 -0.61
N LYS A 131 -0.64 -14.13 -1.11
CA LYS A 131 -0.18 -13.60 -2.40
C LYS A 131 1.13 -12.85 -2.24
N THR A 132 2.10 -13.20 -3.08
CA THR A 132 3.38 -12.50 -3.22
C THR A 132 3.33 -11.55 -4.42
N CYS A 133 3.71 -10.29 -4.22
CA CYS A 133 3.65 -9.24 -5.24
C CYS A 133 4.87 -8.31 -5.14
N GLY A 134 5.17 -7.61 -6.22
CA GLY A 134 5.98 -6.39 -6.17
C GLY A 134 5.10 -5.19 -5.84
N PHE A 135 5.37 -4.53 -4.72
CA PHE A 135 4.68 -3.34 -4.25
C PHE A 135 5.52 -2.10 -4.55
N ASP A 136 5.06 -1.25 -5.47
CA ASP A 136 5.63 0.08 -5.66
C ASP A 136 5.05 1.02 -4.60
N VAL A 137 5.85 1.30 -3.59
CA VAL A 137 5.48 1.97 -2.36
C VAL A 137 5.90 3.44 -2.40
N LYS A 138 4.97 4.32 -2.06
CA LYS A 138 5.23 5.75 -1.85
C LYS A 138 5.71 6.00 -0.43
N ILE A 139 6.91 6.57 -0.30
CA ILE A 139 7.46 7.03 0.97
C ILE A 139 7.27 8.54 1.07
N SER A 140 6.66 9.00 2.16
CA SER A 140 6.39 10.42 2.41
C SER A 140 6.93 10.86 3.76
N SER A 141 6.96 12.17 4.01
CA SER A 141 7.31 12.73 5.31
C SER A 141 6.43 12.22 6.46
N TYR A 142 5.20 11.79 6.17
CA TYR A 142 4.32 11.13 7.13
C TYR A 142 4.92 9.81 7.64
N ASN A 143 5.61 9.07 6.76
CA ASN A 143 6.24 7.80 7.12
C ASN A 143 7.61 8.03 7.78
N THR A 144 8.38 9.00 7.28
CA THR A 144 9.77 9.21 7.73
C THR A 144 9.87 10.04 9.00
N ASN A 145 8.95 10.98 9.25
CA ASN A 145 9.05 11.92 10.37
C ASN A 145 8.14 11.55 11.55
N LEU A 146 7.05 10.80 11.30
CA LEU A 146 6.09 10.40 12.34
C LEU A 146 6.14 8.91 12.68
N GLY A 147 6.92 8.10 11.94
CA GLY A 147 7.10 6.68 12.22
C GLY A 147 5.88 5.78 11.96
N TYR A 148 4.87 6.28 11.23
CA TYR A 148 3.69 5.47 10.89
C TYR A 148 3.98 4.55 9.70
N GLU A 149 3.88 3.25 9.93
CA GLU A 149 4.23 2.18 8.98
C GLU A 149 3.12 1.81 7.99
N GLU A 150 2.19 2.70 7.66
CA GLU A 150 1.10 2.45 6.69
C GLU A 150 1.46 2.97 5.30
N TYR A 151 2.46 2.36 4.67
CA TYR A 151 2.94 2.88 3.39
C TYR A 151 1.91 2.68 2.27
N THR A 152 1.69 3.72 1.47
CA THR A 152 0.71 3.67 0.38
C THR A 152 1.33 2.98 -0.83
N VAL A 153 0.69 1.90 -1.28
CA VAL A 153 1.04 1.24 -2.54
C VAL A 153 0.41 2.02 -3.69
N VAL A 154 1.24 2.33 -4.68
CA VAL A 154 0.84 3.06 -5.88
C VAL A 154 0.60 2.11 -7.05
N LYS A 155 1.30 0.98 -7.08
CA LYS A 155 1.19 -0.02 -8.14
C LYS A 155 1.61 -1.40 -7.65
N LEU A 156 0.91 -2.42 -8.14
CA LEU A 156 1.32 -3.82 -8.04
C LEU A 156 2.04 -4.27 -9.33
N SER A 157 3.10 -5.03 -9.19
CA SER A 157 3.74 -5.81 -10.25
C SER A 157 3.74 -7.30 -9.89
N GLU A 158 3.93 -8.14 -10.89
CA GLU A 158 4.16 -9.56 -10.67
C GLU A 158 5.48 -9.75 -9.90
N TYR A 159 5.55 -10.83 -9.14
CA TYR A 159 6.77 -11.25 -8.47
C TYR A 159 7.45 -12.30 -9.34
N ASP A 160 8.58 -11.95 -9.93
CA ASP A 160 9.48 -12.90 -10.59
C ASP A 160 10.68 -13.17 -9.66
N PRO A 161 10.79 -14.36 -9.05
CA PRO A 161 11.93 -14.73 -8.22
C PRO A 161 13.28 -14.61 -8.95
N ALA A 162 13.30 -14.74 -10.29
CA ALA A 162 14.52 -14.68 -11.08
C ALA A 162 15.05 -13.25 -11.27
N GLU A 163 14.16 -12.25 -11.34
CA GLU A 163 14.56 -10.84 -11.49
C GLU A 163 15.23 -10.29 -10.22
N VAL A 164 14.79 -10.75 -9.03
CA VAL A 164 15.35 -10.32 -7.73
C VAL A 164 16.82 -10.73 -7.56
N GLN A 165 17.22 -11.87 -8.12
CA GLN A 165 18.59 -12.37 -8.08
C GLN A 165 19.55 -11.49 -8.92
N ALA A 166 19.09 -10.99 -10.07
CA ALA A 166 19.91 -10.19 -10.99
C ALA A 166 20.25 -8.78 -10.46
N VAL A 167 19.34 -8.17 -9.69
CA VAL A 167 19.58 -6.84 -9.08
C VAL A 167 20.63 -6.90 -7.97
N ALA A 168 20.69 -8.02 -7.24
CA ALA A 168 21.68 -8.24 -6.18
C ALA A 168 23.11 -8.37 -6.74
N GLU A 169 23.27 -9.01 -7.90
CA GLU A 169 24.58 -9.23 -8.53
C GLU A 169 25.17 -7.96 -9.17
N THR A 170 24.31 -7.05 -9.65
CA THR A 170 24.75 -5.80 -10.30
C THR A 170 25.25 -4.74 -9.28
N SER A 171 24.91 -4.91 -8.00
CA SER A 171 25.27 -3.98 -6.91
C SER A 171 26.61 -4.32 -6.22
N GLY A 172 27.22 -5.47 -6.55
CA GLY A 172 28.45 -5.97 -5.92
C GLY A 172 29.75 -5.77 -6.71
N ALA A 173 29.70 -5.26 -7.94
CA ALA A 173 30.90 -5.08 -8.77
C ALA A 173 31.52 -3.68 -8.56
N GLY A 174 32.17 -3.47 -7.43
CA GLY A 174 32.77 -2.17 -7.12
C GLY A 174 33.79 -2.16 -5.97
N ALA A 175 34.56 -3.22 -5.76
CA ALA A 175 35.77 -3.15 -4.94
C ALA A 175 36.73 -4.31 -5.25
N GLU A 176 37.64 -4.13 -6.20
CA GLU A 176 38.91 -4.88 -6.18
C GLU A 176 40.11 -3.94 -6.34
N ALA A 177 41.07 -4.22 -5.47
CA ALA A 177 42.22 -3.43 -5.07
C ALA A 177 43.21 -3.09 -6.20
N GLN A 178 43.81 -1.90 -6.11
CA GLN A 178 45.17 -1.68 -6.58
C GLN A 178 46.08 -1.69 -5.35
N ASN A 179 46.76 -2.82 -5.14
CA ASN A 179 47.99 -2.87 -4.38
C ASN A 179 49.03 -3.59 -5.24
N ALA A 180 50.04 -2.87 -5.71
CA ALA A 180 51.31 -3.46 -6.11
C ALA A 180 52.41 -2.38 -6.25
N THR A 181 53.32 -2.43 -5.26
CA THR A 181 54.76 -2.11 -5.27
C THR A 181 55.21 -0.66 -5.45
#